data_AF-A0A7R9BYK9-F1
#
_entry.id   AF-A0A7R9BYK9-F1
#
_cell.length_a   1.000
_cell.length_b   1.000
_cell.length_c   1.000
_cell.angle_alpha   90.00
_cell.angle_beta   90.00
_cell.angle_gamma   90.00
#
_symmetry.space_group_name_H-M   'P 1'
#
loop_
_entity.id
_entity.type
_entity.pdbx_description
1 polymer ?
#
loop_
_entity_poly.entity_id
_entity_poly.type
_entity_poly.pdbx_seq_one_letter_code
_entity_poly.pdbx_strand_id
1 'polypeptide(L)'
;MASMPLERLKVLDEIEKDIAQVLSSASHALAEITKDKPSQKQVDQQNTQFLNNLSSVKTELTKRINYLIQVSTGQPHEGSSYAAQKSLLMAGQRLDHS
;
A
#
# COMPACT_ATOMS: atom_id res chain seq x y z
N MET A 1 -9.86 -1.80 12.10
CA MET A 1 -8.64 -1.58 12.91
C MET A 1 -7.64 -0.85 12.04
N ALA A 2 -7.23 0.37 12.40
CA ALA A 2 -6.23 1.11 11.63
C ALA A 2 -4.85 0.49 11.88
N SER A 3 -4.18 -0.03 10.85
CA SER A 3 -2.79 -0.49 10.94
C SER A 3 -1.89 0.67 11.37
N MET A 4 -0.87 0.40 12.18
CA MET A 4 0.02 1.46 12.72
C MET A 4 0.73 2.19 11.57
N PRO A 5 1.02 3.50 11.68
CA PRO A 5 1.74 4.27 10.65
C PRO A 5 3.03 3.60 10.14
N LEU A 6 3.74 2.89 11.03
CA LEU A 6 4.98 2.18 10.71
C LEU A 6 4.75 0.95 9.81
N GLU A 7 3.71 0.17 10.10
CA GLU A 7 3.32 -1.00 9.30
C GLU A 7 2.87 -0.58 7.90
N ARG A 8 2.18 0.55 7.84
CA ARG A 8 1.76 1.25 6.64
C ARG A 8 2.92 1.71 5.75
N LEU A 9 4.05 2.09 6.33
CA LEU A 9 5.29 2.42 5.63
C LEU A 9 5.99 1.15 5.12
N LYS A 10 6.10 0.11 5.96
CA LYS A 10 6.67 -1.17 5.55
C LYS A 10 5.98 -1.76 4.33
N VAL A 11 4.65 -1.68 4.26
CA VAL A 11 3.92 -2.16 3.07
C VAL A 11 4.30 -1.38 1.81
N LEU A 12 4.58 -0.08 1.91
CA LEU A 12 5.05 0.70 0.76
C LEU A 12 6.47 0.29 0.35
N ASP A 13 7.36 0.03 1.31
CA ASP A 13 8.71 -0.49 1.02
C ASP A 13 8.65 -1.85 0.32
N GLU A 14 7.73 -2.74 0.71
CA GLU A 14 7.54 -4.03 0.02
C GLU A 14 6.97 -3.84 -1.39
N ILE A 15 6.04 -2.89 -1.61
CA ILE A 15 5.55 -2.56 -2.95
C ILE A 15 6.71 -2.03 -3.84
N GLU A 16 7.62 -1.22 -3.30
CA GLU A 16 8.80 -0.76 -4.05
C GLU A 16 9.71 -1.92 -4.46
N LYS A 17 9.94 -2.89 -3.57
CA LYS A 17 10.69 -4.11 -3.91
C LYS A 17 9.99 -4.93 -4.98
N ASP A 18 8.68 -5.07 -4.90
CA ASP A 18 7.89 -5.79 -5.92
C ASP A 18 7.98 -5.08 -7.28
N ILE A 19 7.96 -3.75 -7.31
CA ILE A 19 8.18 -2.96 -8.55
C ILE A 19 9.57 -3.24 -9.12
N ALA A 20 10.62 -3.27 -8.30
CA ALA A 20 11.96 -3.63 -8.75
C ALA A 20 12.00 -5.06 -9.33
N GLN A 21 11.26 -6.00 -8.73
CA GLN A 21 11.15 -7.36 -9.23
C GLN A 21 10.40 -7.45 -10.56
N VAL A 22 9.34 -6.65 -10.77
CA VAL A 22 8.65 -6.51 -12.07
C VAL A 22 9.64 -6.10 -13.15
N LEU A 23 10.42 -5.04 -12.89
CA LEU A 23 11.43 -4.56 -13.83
C LEU A 23 12.49 -5.63 -14.12
N SER A 24 12.97 -6.32 -13.09
CA SER A 24 13.96 -7.39 -13.24
C SER A 24 13.45 -8.53 -14.13
N SER A 25 12.22 -9.02 -13.94
CA SER A 25 11.64 -10.06 -14.79
C SER A 25 11.50 -9.61 -16.25
N ALA A 26 11.12 -8.36 -16.50
CA ALA A 26 11.09 -7.80 -17.85
C ALA A 26 12.49 -7.72 -18.48
N SER A 27 13.49 -7.24 -17.73
CA SER A 27 14.88 -7.18 -18.18
C SER A 27 15.43 -8.56 -18.54
N HIS A 28 15.15 -9.60 -17.73
CA HIS A 28 15.57 -10.96 -18.02
C HIS A 28 14.89 -11.53 -19.27
N ALA A 29 13.59 -11.28 -19.46
CA ALA A 29 12.88 -11.71 -20.67
C ALA A 29 13.49 -11.06 -21.93
N LEU A 30 13.73 -9.75 -21.89
CA LEU A 30 14.35 -9.02 -23.00
C LEU A 30 15.77 -9.50 -23.27
N ALA A 31 16.59 -9.70 -22.24
CA ALA A 31 17.95 -10.21 -22.38
C ALA A 31 17.98 -11.61 -23.01
N GLU A 32 17.04 -12.49 -22.66
CA GLU A 32 16.91 -13.83 -23.26
C GLU A 32 16.61 -13.75 -24.76
N ILE A 33 15.71 -12.86 -25.17
CA ILE A 33 15.33 -12.67 -26.58
C ILE A 33 16.51 -12.19 -27.43
N THR A 34 17.47 -11.46 -26.85
CA THR A 34 18.65 -10.96 -27.58
C THR A 34 19.76 -11.98 -27.80
N LYS A 35 19.65 -13.20 -27.27
CA LYS A 35 20.66 -14.25 -27.45
C LYS A 35 20.64 -14.84 -28.86
N ASP A 36 21.76 -15.42 -29.29
CA ASP A 36 21.85 -16.13 -30.58
C ASP A 36 20.86 -17.30 -30.70
N LYS A 37 20.54 -17.96 -29.56
CA LYS A 37 19.55 -19.03 -29.45
C LYS A 37 18.65 -18.79 -28.23
N PRO A 38 17.60 -17.98 -28.37
CA PRO A 38 16.67 -17.68 -27.27
C PRO A 38 15.92 -18.92 -26.80
N SER A 39 15.73 -19.06 -25.50
CA SER A 39 14.87 -20.08 -24.91
C SER A 39 13.45 -19.56 -24.72
N GLN A 40 12.52 -19.99 -25.58
CA GLN A 40 11.10 -19.62 -25.47
C GLN A 40 10.53 -19.93 -24.08
N LYS A 41 10.88 -21.09 -23.51
CA LYS A 41 10.43 -21.49 -22.17
C LYS A 41 10.88 -20.52 -21.08
N GLN A 42 12.10 -19.99 -21.18
CA GLN A 42 12.61 -19.01 -20.21
C GLN A 42 11.92 -17.66 -20.38
N VAL A 43 11.70 -17.21 -21.62
CA VAL A 43 10.92 -16.00 -21.92
C VAL A 43 9.52 -16.10 -21.34
N ASP A 44 8.81 -17.21 -21.58
CA ASP A 44 7.45 -17.42 -21.08
C ASP A 44 7.38 -17.45 -19.54
N GLN A 45 8.39 -18.05 -18.89
CA GLN A 45 8.50 -18.04 -17.43
C GLN A 45 8.69 -16.62 -16.89
N GLN A 46 9.63 -15.85 -17.44
CA GLN A 46 9.88 -14.47 -17.03
C GLN A 46 8.66 -13.57 -17.29
N ASN A 47 7.97 -13.78 -18.41
CA ASN A 47 6.76 -13.05 -18.75
C ASN A 47 5.59 -13.37 -17.78
N THR A 48 5.43 -14.64 -17.42
CA THR A 48 4.45 -15.06 -16.40
C THR A 48 4.76 -14.42 -15.05
N GLN A 49 6.03 -14.41 -14.63
CA GLN A 49 6.47 -13.78 -13.39
C GLN A 49 6.23 -12.26 -13.41
N PHE A 50 6.54 -11.60 -14.53
CA PHE A 50 6.26 -10.18 -14.74
C PHE A 50 4.77 -9.87 -14.54
N LEU A 51 3.88 -10.62 -15.20
CA LEU A 51 2.44 -10.40 -15.12
C LEU A 51 1.89 -10.61 -13.70
N ASN A 52 2.35 -11.65 -13.02
CA ASN A 52 1.94 -11.94 -11.64
C ASN A 52 2.36 -10.83 -10.67
N ASN A 53 3.62 -10.40 -10.74
CA ASN A 53 4.14 -9.35 -9.87
C ASN A 53 3.47 -8.01 -10.16
N LEU A 54 3.25 -7.68 -11.43
CA LEU A 54 2.54 -6.45 -11.83
C LEU A 54 1.09 -6.43 -11.32
N SER A 55 0.41 -7.57 -11.37
CA SER A 55 -0.94 -7.72 -10.82
C SER A 55 -0.97 -7.52 -9.29
N SER A 56 0.03 -8.07 -8.58
CA SER A 56 0.20 -7.88 -7.13
C SER A 56 0.39 -6.40 -6.78
N VAL A 57 1.36 -5.74 -7.42
CA VAL A 57 1.66 -4.31 -7.25
C VAL A 57 0.40 -3.46 -7.48
N LYS A 58 -0.31 -3.69 -8.59
CA LYS A 58 -1.55 -2.98 -8.91
C LYS A 58 -2.59 -3.14 -7.80
N THR A 59 -2.78 -4.37 -7.32
CA THR A 59 -3.77 -4.70 -6.30
C THR A 59 -3.47 -4.00 -4.98
N GLU A 60 -2.23 -4.07 -4.51
CA GLU A 60 -1.82 -3.46 -3.24
C GLU A 60 -1.84 -1.92 -3.30
N LEU A 61 -1.37 -1.32 -4.40
CA LEU A 61 -1.48 0.13 -4.60
C LEU A 61 -2.94 0.59 -4.63
N THR A 62 -3.83 -0.16 -5.30
CA THR A 62 -5.26 0.18 -5.34
C THR A 62 -5.88 0.14 -3.95
N LYS A 63 -5.59 -0.90 -3.16
CA LYS A 63 -6.03 -0.98 -1.75
C LYS A 63 -5.54 0.23 -0.96
N ARG A 64 -4.30 0.66 -1.19
CA ARG A 64 -3.69 1.80 -0.51
C ARG A 64 -4.35 3.13 -0.86
N ILE A 65 -4.63 3.34 -2.14
CA ILE A 65 -5.36 4.53 -2.64
C ILE A 65 -6.76 4.56 -2.02
N ASN A 66 -7.48 3.44 -2.05
CA ASN A 66 -8.82 3.36 -1.46
C ASN A 66 -8.80 3.62 0.05
N TYR A 67 -7.80 3.11 0.76
CA TYR A 67 -7.59 3.41 2.17
C TYR A 67 -7.36 4.91 2.41
N LEU A 68 -6.44 5.52 1.65
CA LEU A 68 -6.15 6.96 1.72
C LEU A 68 -7.41 7.79 1.48
N ILE A 69 -8.22 7.42 0.47
CA ILE A 69 -9.52 8.05 0.22
C ILE A 69 -10.42 7.91 1.45
N GLN A 70 -10.57 6.72 2.01
CA GLN A 70 -11.46 6.46 3.15
C GLN A 70 -11.05 7.26 4.41
N VAL A 71 -9.76 7.28 4.75
CA VAL A 71 -9.29 7.98 5.96
C VAL A 71 -9.18 9.50 5.78
N SER A 72 -9.00 9.97 4.55
CA SER A 72 -8.91 11.41 4.26
C SER A 72 -10.27 12.06 4.03
N THR A 73 -11.32 11.29 3.72
CA THR A 73 -12.66 11.81 3.42
C THR A 73 -13.74 11.45 4.45
N GLY A 74 -13.50 10.52 5.38
CA GLY A 74 -14.58 9.90 6.16
C GLY A 74 -14.35 9.71 7.67
N GLN A 75 -13.32 10.30 8.28
CA GLN A 75 -13.17 10.27 9.74
C GLN A 75 -13.23 11.69 10.30
N PRO A 76 -13.98 11.94 11.40
CA PRO A 76 -13.65 13.07 12.25
C PRO A 76 -12.18 12.88 12.60
N HIS A 77 -11.31 13.71 12.03
CA HIS A 77 -9.90 13.73 12.38
C HIS A 77 -9.82 13.78 13.91
N GLU A 78 -8.81 13.21 14.55
CA GLU A 78 -8.71 13.20 16.02
C GLU A 78 -9.09 14.55 16.65
N GLY A 79 -8.84 15.68 15.97
CA GLY A 79 -9.38 16.99 16.30
C GLY A 79 -10.88 17.08 16.60
N SER A 80 -11.80 16.50 15.83
CA SER A 80 -13.26 16.60 16.06
C SER A 80 -13.79 15.60 17.08
N SER A 81 -13.31 14.35 17.10
CA SER A 81 -13.66 13.39 18.17
C SER A 81 -13.01 13.74 19.51
N TYR A 82 -11.74 14.16 19.52
CA TYR A 82 -11.03 14.64 20.72
C TYR A 82 -11.63 15.94 21.23
N ALA A 83 -11.95 16.91 20.37
CA ALA A 83 -12.60 18.15 20.82
C ALA A 83 -13.96 17.87 21.46
N ALA A 84 -14.78 16.99 20.87
CA ALA A 84 -16.07 16.60 21.44
C ALA A 84 -15.88 15.87 22.79
N GLN A 85 -14.94 14.92 22.86
CA GLN A 85 -14.67 14.16 24.08
C GLN A 85 -14.07 15.02 25.19
N LYS A 86 -13.14 15.93 24.87
CA LYS A 86 -12.57 16.90 25.81
C LYS A 86 -13.63 17.88 26.30
N SER A 87 -14.50 18.37 25.42
CA SER A 87 -15.60 19.27 25.80
C SER A 87 -16.58 18.59 26.74
N LEU A 88 -16.92 17.31 26.49
CA LEU A 88 -17.76 16.51 27.36
C LEU A 88 -17.11 16.25 28.73
N LEU A 89 -15.83 15.88 28.74
CA LEU A 89 -15.07 15.69 29.99
C LEU A 89 -15.02 16.98 30.82
N MET A 90 -14.72 18.11 30.17
CA MET A 90 -14.70 19.41 30.83
C MET A 90 -16.09 19.83 31.34
N ALA A 91 -17.16 19.50 30.61
CA ALA A 91 -18.52 19.75 31.07
C ALA A 91 -18.86 18.92 32.32
N GLY A 92 -18.48 17.63 32.35
CA GLY A 92 -18.62 16.79 33.54
C GLY A 92 -17.89 17.35 34.76
N GLN A 93 -16.61 17.73 34.59
CA GLN A 93 -15.82 18.34 35.67
C GLN A 93 -16.42 19.64 36.23
N ARG A 94 -17.11 20.42 35.39
CA ARG A 94 -17.81 21.64 35.84
C ARG A 94 -19.05 21.29 36.67
N LEU A 95 -19.79 20.26 36.29
CA LEU A 95 -20.96 19.78 37.04
C LEU A 95 -20.55 19.19 38.38
N ASP A 96 -19.43 18.47 38.46
CA ASP A 96 -18.92 17.89 39.71
C ASP A 96 -18.41 18.94 40.72
N HIS A 97 -18.12 20.16 40.25
CA HIS A 97 -17.66 21.29 41.05
C HIS A 97 -18.73 22.38 41.29
N SER A 98 -20.00 22.10 40.94
CA SER A 98 -21.17 22.97 41.18
C SER A 98 -22.02 22.44 42.33
#